data_AF-A0A957K7S8-F1
#
_entry.id   AF-A0A957K7S8-F1
#
_cell.length_a   1.000
_cell.length_b   1.000
_cell.length_c   1.000
_cell.angle_alpha   90.00
_cell.angle_beta   90.00
_cell.angle_gamma   90.00
#
_symmetry.space_group_name_H-M   'P 1'
#
loop_
_entity.id
_entity.type
_entity.pdbx_description
1 polymer ?
#
loop_
_entity_poly.entity_id
_entity_poly.type
_entity_poly.pdbx_seq_one_letter_code
_entity_poly.pdbx_strand_id
1 'polypeptide(L)'
;MSETTDRPPMLPLSTALQAGFELTTRKMWLLIMPLLLDGFLWLGPRLSVQPLLNWAIQQLQNTAPPAGTNNPATIEVLQEFGGIYNLFAQLSPRFIGIPVLFKSMEFSSTPLSTRVIEIDSWGIFILLYALFSVSGLLAGAFYFAQVAQAVHRPGLGTFWRRLPLRLLHVLGIALLLLGMSAILALPTMLVAVLTAIV
;
A
#
# COMPACT_ATOMS: atom_id res chain seq x y z
N MET A 1 -1.55 -33.73 38.80
CA MET A 1 -1.42 -34.21 37.41
C MET A 1 -1.60 -32.99 36.51
N SER A 2 -0.51 -32.29 36.19
CA SER A 2 -0.55 -31.06 35.39
C SER A 2 -0.22 -31.39 33.94
N GLU A 3 -1.21 -31.25 33.07
CA GLU A 3 -1.13 -31.41 31.62
C GLU A 3 -0.23 -30.30 31.05
N THR A 4 1.04 -30.62 30.76
CA THR A 4 1.91 -29.72 30.01
C THR A 4 1.44 -29.72 28.56
N THR A 5 0.80 -28.63 28.14
CA THR A 5 0.46 -28.36 26.74
C THR A 5 1.74 -28.42 25.90
N ASP A 6 1.90 -29.51 25.15
CA ASP A 6 2.97 -29.71 24.16
C ASP A 6 2.75 -28.74 23.00
N ARG A 7 3.32 -27.53 23.12
CA ARG A 7 3.36 -26.57 22.02
C ARG A 7 4.48 -27.01 21.09
N PRO A 8 4.23 -27.16 19.78
CA PRO A 8 5.28 -27.56 18.84
C PRO A 8 6.46 -26.59 18.96
N PRO A 9 7.71 -27.10 18.92
CA PRO A 9 8.90 -26.29 19.12
C PRO A 9 8.93 -25.17 18.08
N MET A 10 9.16 -23.94 18.52
CA MET A 10 9.30 -22.81 17.61
C MET A 10 10.47 -23.08 16.67
N LEU A 11 10.20 -23.06 15.37
CA LEU A 11 11.22 -23.25 14.34
C LEU A 11 12.30 -22.17 14.48
N PRO A 12 13.60 -22.54 14.45
CA PRO A 12 14.69 -21.57 14.38
C PRO A 12 14.54 -20.67 13.13
N LEU A 13 14.92 -19.39 13.26
CA LEU A 13 14.88 -18.43 12.15
C LEU A 13 15.66 -18.93 10.92
N SER A 14 16.80 -19.60 11.14
CA SER A 14 17.62 -20.19 10.08
C SER A 14 16.85 -21.23 9.26
N THR A 15 16.10 -22.11 9.93
CA THR A 15 15.28 -23.14 9.28
C THR A 15 14.14 -22.52 8.47
N ALA A 16 13.50 -21.47 9.00
CA ALA A 16 12.45 -20.76 8.29
C ALA A 16 12.98 -20.05 7.01
N LEU A 17 14.15 -19.41 7.10
CA LEU A 17 14.81 -18.78 5.96
C LEU A 17 15.23 -19.81 4.90
N GLN A 18 15.81 -20.93 5.32
CA GLN A 18 16.19 -22.01 4.42
C GLN A 18 14.97 -22.59 3.70
N ALA A 19 13.87 -22.82 4.41
CA ALA A 19 12.62 -23.30 3.83
C ALA A 19 12.02 -22.30 2.83
N GLY A 20 12.08 -20.99 3.12
CA GLY A 20 11.63 -19.94 2.20
C GLY A 20 12.48 -19.87 0.92
N PHE A 21 13.80 -19.98 1.06
CA PHE A 21 14.73 -20.00 -0.09
C PHE A 21 14.50 -21.24 -0.96
N GLU A 22 14.38 -22.41 -0.34
CA GLU A 22 14.11 -23.66 -1.04
C GLU A 22 12.75 -23.61 -1.78
N LEU A 23 11.72 -23.06 -1.13
CA LEU A 23 10.40 -22.87 -1.74
C LEU A 23 10.48 -21.98 -2.98
N THR A 24 11.18 -20.86 -2.87
CA THR A 24 11.32 -19.88 -3.96
C THR A 24 12.09 -20.49 -5.14
N THR A 25 13.15 -21.24 -4.86
CA THR A 25 13.99 -21.91 -5.87
C THR A 25 13.24 -23.03 -6.58
N ARG A 26 12.43 -23.81 -5.84
CA ARG A 26 11.62 -24.90 -6.41
C ARG A 26 10.36 -24.41 -7.13
N LYS A 27 9.87 -23.20 -6.81
CA LYS A 27 8.60 -22.65 -7.30
C LYS A 27 8.76 -21.21 -7.76
N MET A 28 9.60 -21.00 -8.77
CA MET A 28 9.85 -19.69 -9.38
C MET A 28 8.59 -18.94 -9.82
N TRP A 29 7.50 -19.66 -10.15
CA TRP A 29 6.23 -19.04 -10.51
C TRP A 29 5.63 -18.16 -9.40
N LEU A 30 5.99 -18.38 -8.12
CA LEU A 30 5.57 -17.52 -7.01
C LEU A 30 6.14 -16.10 -7.14
N LEU A 31 7.30 -15.94 -7.81
CA LEU A 31 7.91 -14.63 -8.04
C LEU A 31 7.23 -13.81 -9.13
N ILE A 32 6.41 -14.43 -9.98
CA ILE A 32 5.78 -13.73 -11.12
C ILE A 32 4.92 -12.57 -10.61
N MET A 33 4.11 -12.79 -9.57
CA MET A 33 3.21 -11.75 -9.05
C MET A 33 3.97 -10.54 -8.46
N PRO A 34 4.93 -10.70 -7.53
CA PRO A 34 5.72 -9.58 -7.04
C PRO A 34 6.54 -8.91 -8.15
N LEU A 35 7.14 -9.67 -9.08
CA LEU A 35 7.89 -9.09 -10.21
C LEU A 35 7.02 -8.27 -11.17
N LEU A 36 5.80 -8.74 -11.47
CA LEU A 36 4.87 -7.99 -12.33
C LEU A 36 4.45 -6.68 -11.67
N LEU A 37 4.14 -6.71 -10.37
CA LEU A 37 3.75 -5.51 -9.65
C LEU A 37 4.93 -4.55 -9.48
N ASP A 38 6.12 -5.07 -9.24
CA ASP A 38 7.36 -4.30 -9.12
C ASP A 38 7.74 -3.65 -10.46
N GLY A 39 7.68 -4.40 -11.56
CA GLY A 39 7.87 -3.86 -12.91
C GLY A 39 6.80 -2.83 -13.30
N PHE A 40 5.54 -3.05 -12.92
CA PHE A 40 4.47 -2.07 -13.13
C PHE A 40 4.70 -0.78 -12.34
N LEU A 41 5.10 -0.88 -11.06
CA LEU A 41 5.34 0.30 -10.23
C LEU A 41 6.64 1.03 -10.63
N TRP A 42 7.61 0.32 -11.18
CA TRP A 42 8.87 0.89 -11.64
C TRP A 42 8.81 1.52 -13.04
N LEU A 43 8.23 0.81 -14.03
CA LEU A 43 8.20 1.25 -15.43
C LEU A 43 6.85 1.88 -15.84
N GLY A 44 5.80 1.66 -15.05
CA GLY A 44 4.45 2.08 -15.39
C GLY A 44 4.20 3.58 -15.25
N PRO A 45 3.01 4.04 -15.67
CA PRO A 45 2.62 5.44 -15.52
C PRO A 45 2.52 5.82 -14.04
N ARG A 46 2.73 7.11 -13.77
CA ARG A 46 2.57 7.69 -12.44
C ARG A 46 1.18 8.26 -12.32
N LEU A 47 0.50 8.00 -11.23
CA LEU A 47 -0.77 8.63 -10.92
C LEU A 47 -0.55 9.64 -9.80
N SER A 48 -0.37 10.89 -10.18
CA SER A 48 0.02 11.99 -9.29
C SER A 48 -1.19 12.70 -8.70
N VAL A 49 -1.05 13.09 -7.44
CA VAL A 49 -2.01 13.92 -6.69
C VAL A 49 -1.49 15.34 -6.50
N GLN A 50 -0.41 15.72 -7.21
CA GLN A 50 0.20 17.05 -7.15
C GLN A 50 -0.81 18.18 -7.37
N PRO A 51 -1.75 18.13 -8.34
CA PRO A 51 -2.70 19.21 -8.54
C PRO A 51 -3.63 19.40 -7.34
N LEU A 52 -4.07 18.32 -6.68
CA LEU A 52 -4.89 18.37 -5.48
C LEU A 52 -4.13 19.00 -4.30
N LEU A 53 -2.84 18.67 -4.17
CA LEU A 53 -1.98 19.26 -3.16
C LEU A 53 -1.73 20.75 -3.43
N ASN A 54 -1.47 21.12 -4.68
CA ASN A 54 -1.32 22.52 -5.09
C ASN A 54 -2.59 23.32 -4.80
N TRP A 55 -3.76 22.76 -5.12
CA TRP A 55 -5.05 23.36 -4.77
C TRP A 55 -5.20 23.52 -3.25
N ALA A 56 -4.87 22.48 -2.47
CA ALA A 56 -4.93 22.56 -1.01
C ALA A 56 -4.00 23.62 -0.44
N ILE A 57 -2.75 23.70 -0.93
CA ILE A 57 -1.77 24.73 -0.56
C ILE A 57 -2.31 26.13 -0.86
N GLN A 58 -2.88 26.35 -2.05
CA GLN A 58 -3.48 27.64 -2.40
C GLN A 58 -4.63 28.02 -1.47
N GLN A 59 -5.49 27.06 -1.11
CA GLN A 59 -6.57 27.31 -0.15
C GLN A 59 -6.02 27.67 1.23
N LEU A 60 -4.98 26.97 1.70
CA LEU A 60 -4.31 27.29 2.97
C LEU A 60 -3.72 28.71 2.96
N GLN A 61 -3.03 29.10 1.88
CA GLN A 61 -2.44 30.44 1.74
C GLN A 61 -3.48 31.56 1.68
N ASN A 62 -4.64 31.31 1.06
CA ASN A 62 -5.71 32.30 0.91
C ASN A 62 -6.54 32.49 2.19
N THR A 63 -6.53 31.51 3.09
CA THR A 63 -7.32 31.53 4.34
C THR A 63 -6.47 31.87 5.56
N ALA A 64 -5.16 31.59 5.53
CA ALA A 64 -4.24 31.76 6.64
C ALA A 64 -3.92 33.21 7.00
N PRO A 65 -3.95 33.58 8.30
CA PRO A 65 -3.32 34.81 8.75
C PRO A 65 -1.78 34.74 8.60
N PRO A 66 -1.08 35.89 8.53
CA PRO A 66 0.30 35.95 8.05
C PRO A 66 1.35 35.18 8.86
N ALA A 67 1.04 34.73 10.09
CA ALA A 67 2.06 34.35 11.07
C ALA A 67 2.26 32.84 11.28
N GLY A 68 1.34 31.96 10.85
CA GLY A 68 1.38 30.53 11.22
C GLY A 68 1.57 29.52 10.08
N THR A 69 0.89 29.74 8.95
CA THR A 69 0.67 28.67 7.93
C THR A 69 1.28 28.97 6.57
N ASN A 70 1.87 30.17 6.42
CA ASN A 70 2.73 30.53 5.29
C ASN A 70 4.19 30.15 5.51
N ASN A 71 4.47 29.19 6.41
CA ASN A 71 5.83 28.72 6.64
C ASN A 71 6.34 28.00 5.38
N PRO A 72 7.36 28.53 4.68
CA PRO A 72 7.86 27.95 3.44
C PRO A 72 8.29 26.49 3.59
N ALA A 73 8.77 26.09 4.78
CA ALA A 73 9.17 24.72 5.07
C ALA A 73 7.99 23.73 4.99
N THR A 74 6.79 24.11 5.45
CA THR A 74 5.60 23.24 5.40
C THR A 74 5.14 23.05 3.95
N ILE A 75 5.20 24.12 3.15
CA ILE A 75 4.82 24.09 1.73
C ILE A 75 5.80 23.24 0.94
N GLU A 76 7.10 23.37 1.20
CA GLU A 76 8.16 22.57 0.56
C GLU A 76 7.97 21.08 0.82
N VAL A 77 7.69 20.68 2.07
CA VAL A 77 7.40 19.28 2.43
C VAL A 77 6.17 18.74 1.68
N LEU A 78 5.10 19.53 1.56
CA LEU A 78 3.88 19.12 0.84
C LEU A 78 4.12 19.00 -0.67
N GLN A 79 4.95 19.88 -1.25
CA GLN A 79 5.32 19.82 -2.66
C GLN A 79 6.23 18.63 -2.96
N GLU A 80 7.21 18.37 -2.09
CA GLU A 80 8.09 17.20 -2.20
C GLU A 80 7.27 15.91 -2.11
N PHE A 81 6.36 15.81 -1.14
CA PHE A 81 5.46 14.68 -0.99
C PHE A 81 4.63 14.43 -2.25
N GLY A 82 4.03 15.46 -2.83
CA GLY A 82 3.24 15.33 -4.06
C GLY A 82 4.07 14.87 -5.26
N GLY A 83 5.33 15.30 -5.34
CA GLY A 83 6.25 14.98 -6.43
C GLY A 83 6.69 13.51 -6.40
N ILE A 84 6.81 12.92 -5.22
CA ILE A 84 7.23 11.52 -5.03
C ILE A 84 6.06 10.54 -4.87
N TYR A 85 4.85 11.02 -4.57
CA TYR A 85 3.70 10.15 -4.30
C TYR A 85 3.03 9.64 -5.57
N ASN A 86 3.05 8.32 -5.75
CA ASN A 86 2.30 7.62 -6.81
C ASN A 86 1.12 6.87 -6.19
N LEU A 87 -0.11 7.22 -6.58
CA LEU A 87 -1.32 6.57 -6.05
C LEU A 87 -1.38 5.06 -6.39
N PHE A 88 -0.75 4.61 -7.46
CA PHE A 88 -0.63 3.17 -7.75
C PHE A 88 0.15 2.39 -6.68
N ALA A 89 1.02 3.04 -5.90
CA ALA A 89 1.73 2.41 -4.79
C ALA A 89 0.77 1.85 -3.71
N GLN A 90 -0.50 2.28 -3.73
CA GLN A 90 -1.54 1.75 -2.86
C GLN A 90 -1.92 0.29 -3.18
N LEU A 91 -1.59 -0.21 -4.38
CA LEU A 91 -1.75 -1.62 -4.77
C LEU A 91 -0.85 -2.58 -3.96
N SER A 92 0.17 -2.07 -3.27
CA SER A 92 1.01 -2.85 -2.34
C SER A 92 1.04 -2.16 -0.98
N PRO A 93 0.02 -2.31 -0.12
CA PRO A 93 0.04 -1.75 1.24
C PRO A 93 1.25 -2.25 2.03
N ARG A 94 1.91 -1.34 2.75
CA ARG A 94 3.10 -1.67 3.56
C ARG A 94 2.68 -2.73 4.60
N PHE A 95 3.37 -3.87 4.64
CA PHE A 95 3.16 -5.05 5.52
C PHE A 95 2.12 -6.11 5.13
N ILE A 96 1.00 -5.76 4.48
CA ILE A 96 -0.10 -6.71 4.22
C ILE A 96 -0.27 -7.00 2.72
N GLY A 97 0.36 -6.20 1.85
CA GLY A 97 0.33 -6.38 0.39
C GLY A 97 1.35 -7.38 -0.16
N ILE A 98 1.36 -7.50 -1.48
CA ILE A 98 2.42 -8.20 -2.23
C ILE A 98 3.75 -7.50 -1.93
N PRO A 99 4.84 -8.22 -1.60
CA PRO A 99 6.14 -7.60 -1.38
C PRO A 99 6.67 -6.99 -2.69
N VAL A 100 7.04 -5.71 -2.64
CA VAL A 100 7.55 -4.92 -3.77
C VAL A 100 8.81 -4.19 -3.30
N LEU A 101 9.82 -4.08 -4.17
CA LEU A 101 11.10 -3.46 -3.84
C LEU A 101 11.10 -1.97 -4.22
N PHE A 102 10.55 -1.59 -5.37
CA PHE A 102 10.64 -0.22 -5.91
C PHE A 102 9.53 0.73 -5.47
N LYS A 103 8.99 0.57 -4.25
CA LYS A 103 7.87 1.39 -3.77
C LYS A 103 8.25 2.87 -3.49
N SER A 104 9.53 3.16 -3.27
CA SER A 104 9.97 4.47 -2.74
C SER A 104 11.34 4.94 -3.22
N MET A 105 11.92 4.36 -4.28
CA MET A 105 13.13 4.95 -4.84
C MET A 105 12.77 6.26 -5.53
N GLU A 106 13.46 7.33 -5.16
CA GLU A 106 13.39 8.63 -5.81
C GLU A 106 13.38 8.44 -7.33
N PHE A 107 12.22 8.68 -7.93
CA PHE A 107 11.88 8.26 -9.30
C PHE A 107 12.58 9.10 -10.39
N SER A 108 13.70 9.74 -10.05
CA SER A 108 14.51 10.59 -10.93
C SER A 108 15.34 9.76 -11.93
N SER A 109 15.55 8.46 -11.67
CA SER A 109 16.44 7.59 -12.46
C SER A 109 15.72 6.42 -13.13
N THR A 110 14.50 6.62 -13.64
CA THR A 110 13.89 5.64 -14.55
C THR A 110 14.46 5.81 -15.96
N PRO A 111 14.91 4.72 -16.63
CA PRO A 111 15.53 4.82 -17.95
C PRO A 111 14.53 5.22 -19.06
N LEU A 112 13.22 5.14 -18.79
CA LEU A 112 12.15 5.49 -19.70
C LEU A 112 11.41 6.76 -19.22
N SER A 113 11.05 7.63 -20.16
CA SER A 113 10.18 8.78 -19.89
C SER A 113 8.88 8.29 -19.26
N THR A 114 8.70 8.59 -17.97
CA THR A 114 7.53 8.09 -17.25
C THR A 114 6.35 9.01 -17.51
N ARG A 115 5.28 8.45 -18.09
CA ARG A 115 4.02 9.18 -18.27
C ARG A 115 3.42 9.52 -16.90
N VAL A 116 3.17 10.80 -16.63
CA VAL A 116 2.46 11.27 -15.44
C VAL A 116 1.00 11.52 -15.80
N ILE A 117 0.10 10.93 -15.03
CA ILE A 117 -1.34 11.12 -15.10
C ILE A 117 -1.72 11.89 -13.83
N GLU A 118 -2.26 13.07 -14.01
CA GLU A 118 -2.62 13.97 -12.92
C GLU A 118 -4.09 13.78 -12.53
N ILE A 119 -4.36 13.72 -11.23
CA ILE A 119 -5.71 13.75 -10.68
C ILE A 119 -5.97 15.16 -10.14
N ASP A 120 -7.05 15.77 -10.59
CA ASP A 120 -7.51 17.10 -10.23
C ASP A 120 -8.80 17.09 -9.39
N SER A 121 -9.43 15.93 -9.21
CA SER A 121 -10.67 15.76 -8.46
C SER A 121 -10.49 14.93 -7.19
N TRP A 122 -10.88 15.51 -6.04
CA TRP A 122 -10.90 14.83 -4.74
C TRP A 122 -11.80 13.58 -4.76
N GLY A 123 -12.93 13.62 -5.46
CA GLY A 123 -13.83 12.47 -5.57
C GLY A 123 -13.20 11.29 -6.31
N ILE A 124 -12.49 11.58 -7.42
CA ILE A 124 -11.73 10.56 -8.17
C ILE A 124 -10.59 10.02 -7.31
N PHE A 125 -9.86 10.90 -6.61
CA PHE A 125 -8.81 10.48 -5.69
C PHE A 125 -9.31 9.51 -4.61
N ILE A 126 -10.40 9.84 -3.91
CA ILE A 126 -10.98 8.98 -2.87
C ILE A 126 -11.41 7.63 -3.45
N LEU A 127 -12.08 7.65 -4.61
CA LEU A 127 -12.52 6.42 -5.27
C LEU A 127 -11.34 5.53 -5.66
N LEU A 128 -10.32 6.08 -6.30
CA LEU A 128 -9.13 5.33 -6.73
C LEU A 128 -8.29 4.87 -5.55
N TYR A 129 -8.15 5.69 -4.51
CA TYR A 129 -7.49 5.31 -3.26
C TYR A 129 -8.16 4.09 -2.62
N ALA A 130 -9.49 4.13 -2.48
CA ALA A 130 -10.26 3.01 -1.95
C ALA A 130 -10.15 1.77 -2.84
N LEU A 131 -10.30 1.94 -4.16
CA LEU A 131 -10.21 0.87 -5.13
C LEU A 131 -8.85 0.17 -5.08
N PHE A 132 -7.75 0.92 -5.20
CA PHE A 132 -6.40 0.33 -5.18
C PHE A 132 -6.03 -0.29 -3.84
N SER A 133 -6.50 0.29 -2.72
CA SER A 133 -6.30 -0.32 -1.39
C SER A 133 -6.95 -1.69 -1.30
N VAL A 134 -8.22 -1.79 -1.71
CA VAL A 134 -8.96 -3.05 -1.70
C VAL A 134 -8.33 -4.04 -2.68
N SER A 135 -8.08 -3.62 -3.92
CA SER A 135 -7.45 -4.46 -4.94
C SER A 135 -6.08 -4.97 -4.50
N GLY A 136 -5.25 -4.13 -3.88
CA GLY A 136 -3.93 -4.49 -3.38
C GLY A 136 -3.98 -5.51 -2.25
N LEU A 137 -4.93 -5.37 -1.32
CA LEU A 137 -5.15 -6.35 -0.25
C LEU A 137 -5.68 -7.68 -0.79
N LEU A 138 -6.62 -7.66 -1.73
CA LEU A 138 -7.12 -8.88 -2.37
C LEU A 138 -6.01 -9.60 -3.15
N ALA A 139 -5.18 -8.84 -3.88
CA ALA A 139 -4.02 -9.38 -4.60
C ALA A 139 -2.97 -9.96 -3.64
N GLY A 140 -2.69 -9.28 -2.53
CA GLY A 140 -1.82 -9.77 -1.45
C GLY A 140 -2.36 -11.06 -0.83
N ALA A 141 -3.64 -11.10 -0.50
CA ALA A 141 -4.29 -12.30 0.04
C ALA A 141 -4.23 -13.48 -0.93
N PHE A 142 -4.46 -13.22 -2.22
CA PHE A 142 -4.30 -14.23 -3.25
C PHE A 142 -2.86 -14.73 -3.34
N TYR A 143 -1.88 -13.84 -3.33
CA TYR A 143 -0.46 -14.19 -3.29
C TYR A 143 -0.10 -15.07 -2.07
N PHE A 144 -0.49 -14.66 -0.86
CA PHE A 144 -0.23 -15.44 0.35
C PHE A 144 -0.98 -16.77 0.35
N ALA A 145 -2.17 -16.85 -0.24
CA ALA A 145 -2.89 -18.12 -0.40
C ALA A 145 -2.11 -19.08 -1.32
N GLN A 146 -1.48 -18.58 -2.38
CA GLN A 146 -0.61 -19.36 -3.26
C GLN A 146 0.66 -19.83 -2.53
N VAL A 147 1.30 -18.95 -1.74
CA VAL A 147 2.46 -19.33 -0.90
C VAL A 147 2.06 -20.40 0.12
N ALA A 148 0.94 -20.23 0.81
CA ALA A 148 0.44 -21.20 1.79
C ALA A 148 0.12 -22.56 1.14
N GLN A 149 -0.49 -22.55 -0.05
CA GLN A 149 -0.72 -23.77 -0.84
C GLN A 149 0.61 -24.42 -1.24
N ALA A 150 1.60 -23.60 -1.59
CA ALA A 150 2.90 -24.09 -2.00
C ALA A 150 3.66 -24.78 -0.87
N VAL A 151 3.46 -24.35 0.39
CA VAL A 151 4.03 -24.94 1.60
C VAL A 151 3.26 -26.18 2.06
N HIS A 152 1.95 -26.08 2.26
CA HIS A 152 1.15 -27.13 2.91
C HIS A 152 0.56 -28.18 1.94
N ARG A 153 0.71 -27.98 0.62
CA ARG A 153 0.12 -28.79 -0.46
C ARG A 153 -1.33 -29.27 -0.19
N PRO A 154 -2.25 -28.40 0.29
CA PRO A 154 -3.65 -28.78 0.39
C PRO A 154 -4.19 -29.11 -1.00
N GLY A 155 -5.04 -30.13 -1.12
CA GLY A 155 -5.63 -30.52 -2.40
C GLY A 155 -6.31 -29.34 -3.09
N LEU A 156 -6.12 -29.18 -4.40
CA LEU A 156 -6.58 -28.03 -5.21
C LEU A 156 -8.06 -27.67 -4.97
N GLY A 157 -8.94 -28.66 -4.78
CA GLY A 157 -10.36 -28.41 -4.47
C GLY A 157 -10.63 -27.70 -3.14
N THR A 158 -9.79 -27.92 -2.12
CA THR A 158 -9.93 -27.24 -0.82
C THR A 158 -9.46 -25.78 -0.87
N PHE A 159 -8.52 -25.46 -1.77
CA PHE A 159 -8.07 -24.09 -2.02
C PHE A 159 -9.20 -23.25 -2.59
N TRP A 160 -9.78 -23.68 -3.72
CA TRP A 160 -10.85 -22.94 -4.40
C TRP A 160 -12.10 -22.80 -3.54
N ARG A 161 -12.43 -23.82 -2.73
CA ARG A 161 -13.59 -23.76 -1.82
C ARG A 161 -13.41 -22.78 -0.66
N ARG A 162 -12.18 -22.59 -0.16
CA ARG A 162 -11.89 -21.67 0.95
C ARG A 162 -11.48 -20.27 0.50
N LEU A 163 -11.11 -20.10 -0.77
CA LEU A 163 -10.74 -18.82 -1.34
C LEU A 163 -11.80 -17.72 -1.12
N PRO A 164 -13.11 -17.91 -1.40
CA PRO A 164 -14.08 -16.83 -1.22
C PRO A 164 -14.20 -16.37 0.24
N LEU A 165 -14.18 -17.30 1.21
CA LEU A 165 -14.21 -16.93 2.63
C LEU A 165 -12.95 -16.15 3.03
N ARG A 166 -11.77 -16.53 2.52
CA ARG A 166 -10.52 -15.79 2.79
C ARG A 166 -10.58 -14.37 2.20
N LEU A 167 -11.07 -14.24 0.97
CA LEU A 167 -11.24 -12.93 0.33
C LEU A 167 -12.27 -12.06 1.07
N LEU A 168 -13.35 -12.65 1.59
CA LEU A 168 -14.34 -11.93 2.40
C LEU A 168 -13.74 -11.40 3.72
N HIS A 169 -12.93 -12.20 4.42
CA HIS A 169 -12.25 -11.74 5.63
C HIS A 169 -11.27 -10.61 5.32
N VAL A 170 -10.52 -10.72 4.23
CA VAL A 170 -9.58 -9.69 3.81
C VAL A 170 -10.30 -8.43 3.36
N LEU A 171 -11.48 -8.55 2.73
CA LEU A 171 -12.34 -7.41 2.43
C LEU A 171 -12.79 -6.69 3.72
N GLY A 172 -13.16 -7.44 4.75
CA GLY A 172 -13.47 -6.87 6.07
C GLY A 172 -12.29 -6.10 6.67
N ILE A 173 -11.08 -6.67 6.61
CA ILE A 173 -9.85 -6.00 7.05
C ILE A 173 -9.57 -4.75 6.19
N ALA A 174 -9.78 -4.83 4.87
CA ALA A 174 -9.60 -3.70 3.96
C ALA A 174 -10.52 -2.54 4.31
N LEU A 175 -11.81 -2.82 4.56
CA LEU A 175 -12.78 -1.81 4.96
C LEU A 175 -12.43 -1.21 6.33
N LEU A 176 -11.96 -2.02 7.28
CA LEU A 176 -11.49 -1.54 8.58
C LEU A 176 -10.29 -0.60 8.43
N LEU A 177 -9.28 -1.00 7.65
CA LEU A 177 -8.09 -0.18 7.40
C LEU A 177 -8.43 1.11 6.66
N LEU A 178 -9.35 1.05 5.69
CA LEU A 178 -9.87 2.25 5.03
C LEU A 178 -10.58 3.17 6.01
N GLY A 179 -11.47 2.63 6.85
CA GLY A 179 -12.14 3.40 7.89
C GLY A 179 -11.16 4.06 8.86
N MET A 180 -10.15 3.31 9.31
CA MET A 180 -9.08 3.82 10.19
C MET A 180 -8.24 4.90 9.49
N SER A 181 -7.92 4.72 8.20
CA SER A 181 -7.22 5.73 7.41
C SER A 181 -8.02 7.03 7.27
N ALA A 182 -9.35 6.93 7.07
CA ALA A 182 -10.23 8.09 7.01
C ALA A 182 -10.33 8.81 8.36
N ILE A 183 -10.44 8.06 9.45
CA ILE A 183 -10.45 8.60 10.82
C ILE A 183 -9.15 9.34 11.14
N LEU A 184 -8.00 8.90 10.62
CA LEU A 184 -6.72 9.58 10.79
C LEU A 184 -6.55 10.78 9.84
N ALA A 185 -7.12 10.72 8.63
CA ALA A 185 -7.04 11.80 7.66
C ALA A 185 -7.94 13.01 8.01
N LEU A 186 -9.07 12.77 8.68
CA LEU A 186 -9.97 13.83 9.13
C LEU A 186 -9.30 14.84 10.09
N PRO A 187 -8.66 14.43 11.21
CA PRO A 187 -8.02 15.37 12.12
C PRO A 187 -6.82 16.05 11.48
N THR A 188 -6.07 15.42 10.58
CA THR A 188 -4.98 16.10 9.87
C THR A 188 -5.52 17.19 8.92
N MET A 189 -6.63 16.93 8.23
CA MET A 189 -7.33 17.96 7.47
C MET A 189 -7.87 19.08 8.36
N LEU A 190 -8.49 18.75 9.50
CA LEU A 190 -9.00 19.76 10.44
C LEU A 190 -7.89 20.61 11.03
N VAL A 191 -6.78 20.01 11.44
CA VAL A 191 -5.60 20.74 11.93
C VAL A 191 -5.08 21.67 10.83
N ALA A 192 -4.95 21.18 9.60
CA ALA A 192 -4.50 22.01 8.48
C ALA A 192 -5.43 23.22 8.24
N VAL A 193 -6.74 23.01 8.29
CA VAL A 193 -7.73 24.09 8.17
C VAL A 193 -7.67 25.05 9.35
N LEU A 194 -7.57 24.55 10.59
CA LEU A 194 -7.49 25.39 11.80
C LEU A 194 -6.22 26.23 11.83
N THR A 195 -5.07 25.66 11.46
CA THR A 195 -3.83 26.42 11.31
C THR A 195 -3.96 27.46 10.21
N ALA A 196 -4.74 27.20 9.16
CA ALA A 196 -5.01 28.19 8.13
C ALA A 196 -6.09 29.22 8.51
N ILE A 197 -6.57 29.28 9.75
CA ILE A 197 -7.51 30.34 10.18
C ILE A 197 -6.93 31.17 11.34
N VAL A 198 -5.98 30.61 12.11
CA VAL A 198 -5.36 31.20 13.31
C VAL A 198 -3.95 31.73 13.02
#